data_AF-A0A0B1TRW9-F1
#
_entry.id   AF-A0A0B1TRW9-F1
#
_cell.length_a   1.000
_cell.length_b   1.000
_cell.length_c   1.000
_cell.angle_alpha   90.00
_cell.angle_beta   90.00
_cell.angle_gamma   90.00
#
_symmetry.space_group_name_H-M   'P 1'
#
loop_
_entity.id
_entity.type
_entity.pdbx_description
1 polymer ?
#
loop_
_entity_poly.entity_id
_entity_poly.type
_entity_poly.pdbx_seq_one_letter_code
_entity_poly.pdbx_strand_id
1 'polypeptide(L)'
;MAYVGNICQVGDSASIVEDVGAAATALIAAHELGHSLGAFHDGNLEAEECPSVANFLMAVTVSGTEDFERFAHSRVMSPCSVKSIEKTLSLPSAKCVWKPVGSAHKLSKKSSNGEEKMSAPGELIGLRQQCQIAFGPHFGVCPSNDYFRVLGVCGRIWCKDRTKRRSEPCETRTYLPALDGTECGKMKWCIAGRCVDNPKRLRECVDLNPKTCKKYSKVKLRHYCKAKDFEEICCRSCSHLKDLKNNN
;
A
#
# COMPACT_ATOMS: atom_id res chain seq x y z
N MET A 1 -20.35 6.25 -2.62
CA MET A 1 -21.38 6.63 -3.59
C MET A 1 -20.93 7.81 -4.42
N ALA A 2 -21.13 7.75 -5.73
CA ALA A 2 -20.89 8.84 -6.67
C ALA A 2 -21.80 8.72 -7.90
N TYR A 3 -22.05 9.84 -8.58
CA TYR A 3 -22.70 9.81 -9.89
C TYR A 3 -21.72 9.36 -10.97
N VAL A 4 -22.20 8.56 -11.93
CA VAL A 4 -21.35 8.03 -13.01
C VAL A 4 -21.15 9.08 -14.11
N GLY A 5 -19.91 9.42 -14.43
CA GLY A 5 -19.55 10.31 -15.55
C GLY A 5 -19.77 11.81 -15.31
N ASN A 6 -20.06 12.19 -14.06
CA ASN A 6 -20.46 13.56 -13.69
C ASN A 6 -19.33 14.41 -13.08
N ILE A 7 -18.05 14.05 -13.28
CA ILE A 7 -16.89 14.75 -12.68
C ILE A 7 -16.86 16.28 -12.93
N CYS A 8 -17.49 16.78 -14.00
CA CYS A 8 -17.56 18.21 -14.31
C CYS A 8 -18.98 18.80 -14.23
N GLN A 9 -19.96 18.01 -13.79
CA GLN A 9 -21.34 18.46 -13.70
C GLN A 9 -21.58 19.20 -12.38
N VAL A 10 -22.03 20.45 -12.46
CA VAL A 10 -22.35 21.25 -11.26
C VAL A 10 -23.52 20.60 -10.53
N GLY A 11 -23.37 20.37 -9.21
CA GLY A 11 -24.34 19.69 -8.37
C GLY A 11 -24.09 18.19 -8.21
N ASP A 12 -23.61 17.53 -9.28
CA ASP A 12 -23.42 16.06 -9.30
C ASP A 12 -21.94 15.62 -9.24
N SER A 13 -20.99 16.56 -9.37
CA SER A 13 -19.56 16.31 -9.18
C SER A 13 -19.23 16.20 -7.68
N ALA A 14 -19.70 15.11 -7.07
CA ALA A 14 -19.49 14.79 -5.67
C ALA A 14 -19.43 13.28 -5.46
N SER A 15 -18.66 12.88 -4.44
CA SER A 15 -18.58 11.51 -3.96
C SER A 15 -18.71 11.52 -2.43
N ILE A 16 -19.38 10.51 -1.89
CA ILE A 16 -19.50 10.25 -0.46
C ILE A 16 -18.77 8.94 -0.15
N VAL A 17 -17.84 8.99 0.79
CA VAL A 17 -17.01 7.86 1.23
C VAL A 17 -17.18 7.70 2.72
N GLU A 18 -17.57 6.50 3.16
CA GLU A 18 -17.50 6.14 4.57
C GLU A 18 -16.05 5.82 4.95
N ASP A 19 -15.55 6.46 6.02
CA ASP A 19 -14.22 6.14 6.53
C ASP A 19 -14.26 4.81 7.30
N VAL A 20 -13.75 3.76 6.66
CA VAL A 20 -13.63 2.40 7.23
C VAL A 20 -12.20 2.07 7.65
N GLY A 21 -11.31 3.06 7.60
CA GLY A 21 -9.93 3.02 8.07
C GLY A 21 -8.85 2.78 7.00
N ALA A 22 -7.75 3.52 7.16
CA ALA A 22 -6.45 3.34 6.50
C ALA A 22 -6.54 3.12 4.97
N ALA A 23 -5.94 2.05 4.46
CA ALA A 23 -5.87 1.75 3.03
C ALA A 23 -7.26 1.50 2.40
N ALA A 24 -8.22 0.97 3.19
CA ALA A 24 -9.55 0.65 2.68
C ALA A 24 -10.32 1.90 2.29
N THR A 25 -10.29 2.95 3.11
CA THR A 25 -10.93 4.25 2.80
C THR A 25 -10.35 4.86 1.53
N ALA A 26 -9.04 4.81 1.34
CA ALA A 26 -8.39 5.33 0.14
C ALA A 26 -8.83 4.59 -1.14
N LEU A 27 -9.03 3.27 -1.06
CA LEU A 27 -9.52 2.50 -2.19
C LEU A 27 -10.98 2.78 -2.51
N ILE A 28 -11.83 2.92 -1.49
CA ILE A 28 -13.23 3.33 -1.69
C ILE A 28 -13.25 4.71 -2.34
N ALA A 29 -12.46 5.68 -1.84
CA ALA A 29 -12.37 6.99 -2.48
C ALA A 29 -11.93 6.91 -3.95
N ALA A 30 -10.96 6.05 -4.27
CA ALA A 30 -10.53 5.82 -5.66
C ALA A 30 -11.63 5.18 -6.53
N HIS A 31 -12.39 4.23 -5.96
CA HIS A 31 -13.53 3.59 -6.60
C HIS A 31 -14.64 4.60 -6.93
N GLU A 32 -15.02 5.44 -5.96
CA GLU A 32 -16.02 6.49 -6.18
C GLU A 32 -15.57 7.54 -7.19
N LEU A 33 -14.28 7.88 -7.18
CA LEU A 33 -13.72 8.75 -8.22
C LEU A 33 -13.75 8.08 -9.60
N GLY A 34 -13.55 6.76 -9.66
CA GLY A 34 -13.73 5.96 -10.88
C GLY A 34 -15.13 6.10 -11.45
N HIS A 35 -16.17 6.04 -10.60
CA HIS A 35 -17.55 6.35 -11.01
C HIS A 35 -17.68 7.78 -11.53
N SER A 36 -17.21 8.79 -10.81
CA SER A 36 -17.27 10.18 -11.28
C SER A 36 -16.62 10.37 -12.65
N LEU A 37 -15.56 9.61 -12.94
CA LEU A 37 -14.85 9.58 -14.22
C LEU A 37 -15.52 8.71 -15.30
N GLY A 38 -16.64 8.04 -15.00
CA GLY A 38 -17.48 7.33 -15.95
C GLY A 38 -17.36 5.82 -15.95
N ALA A 39 -16.58 5.22 -15.04
CA ALA A 39 -16.55 3.76 -14.91
C ALA A 39 -17.82 3.23 -14.24
N PHE A 40 -18.37 2.15 -14.77
CA PHE A 40 -19.38 1.32 -14.11
C PHE A 40 -18.69 0.23 -13.30
N HIS A 41 -19.46 -0.47 -12.46
CA HIS A 41 -18.95 -1.67 -11.82
C HIS A 41 -18.55 -2.73 -12.85
N ASP A 42 -17.44 -3.43 -12.60
CA ASP A 42 -17.07 -4.63 -13.35
C ASP A 42 -18.17 -5.69 -13.18
N GLY A 43 -18.60 -6.32 -14.28
CA GLY A 43 -19.65 -7.32 -14.32
C GLY A 43 -21.07 -6.75 -14.40
N ASN A 44 -21.21 -5.42 -14.47
CA ASN A 44 -22.46 -4.77 -14.85
C ASN A 44 -22.69 -4.84 -16.36
N LEU A 45 -23.91 -4.55 -16.84
CA LEU A 45 -24.31 -4.54 -18.25
C LEU A 45 -23.38 -3.67 -19.12
N GLU A 46 -22.91 -2.53 -18.61
CA GLU A 46 -21.99 -1.63 -19.33
C GLU A 46 -20.52 -2.11 -19.32
N ALA A 47 -20.20 -3.17 -18.57
CA ALA A 47 -18.85 -3.70 -18.36
C ALA A 47 -18.80 -5.24 -18.21
N GLU A 48 -19.67 -5.97 -18.93
CA GLU A 48 -19.81 -7.43 -18.81
C GLU A 48 -18.53 -8.21 -19.15
N GLU A 49 -17.70 -7.65 -20.04
CA GLU A 49 -16.41 -8.23 -20.45
C GLU A 49 -15.42 -8.35 -19.28
N CYS A 50 -15.59 -7.56 -18.23
CA CYS A 50 -14.73 -7.56 -17.05
C CYS A 50 -15.50 -8.12 -15.85
N PRO A 51 -15.26 -9.37 -15.42
CA PRO A 51 -16.07 -9.99 -14.39
C PRO A 51 -15.74 -9.43 -13.00
N SER A 52 -16.75 -9.12 -12.18
CA SER A 52 -16.54 -8.62 -10.81
C SER A 52 -15.65 -9.52 -9.95
N VAL A 53 -15.65 -10.84 -10.20
CA VAL A 53 -14.84 -11.82 -9.46
C VAL A 53 -13.32 -11.67 -9.70
N ALA A 54 -12.92 -10.96 -10.76
CA ALA A 54 -11.52 -10.62 -11.00
C ALA A 54 -10.98 -9.60 -9.99
N ASN A 55 -11.86 -8.97 -9.20
CA ASN A 55 -11.52 -8.11 -8.06
C ASN A 55 -10.71 -6.87 -8.44
N PHE A 56 -10.93 -6.31 -9.63
CA PHE A 56 -10.39 -5.01 -10.00
C PHE A 56 -10.99 -3.89 -9.14
N LEU A 57 -10.39 -2.69 -9.17
CA LEU A 57 -10.80 -1.57 -8.32
C LEU A 57 -12.30 -1.23 -8.44
N MET A 58 -12.92 -1.44 -9.61
CA MET A 58 -14.35 -1.20 -9.85
C MET A 58 -15.23 -2.44 -9.64
N ALA A 59 -14.74 -3.51 -9.03
CA ALA A 59 -15.58 -4.62 -8.59
C ALA A 59 -16.63 -4.13 -7.58
N VAL A 60 -17.83 -4.73 -7.61
CA VAL A 60 -18.96 -4.35 -6.74
C VAL A 60 -18.62 -4.51 -5.25
N THR A 61 -17.73 -5.45 -4.93
CA THR A 61 -17.24 -5.67 -3.56
C THR A 61 -15.72 -5.79 -3.58
N VAL A 62 -15.06 -5.13 -2.63
CA VAL A 62 -13.61 -5.25 -2.45
C VAL A 62 -13.33 -6.55 -1.70
N SER A 63 -12.77 -7.54 -2.39
CA SER A 63 -12.40 -8.81 -1.78
C SER A 63 -11.07 -8.72 -1.02
N GLY A 64 -11.07 -9.17 0.22
CA GLY A 64 -9.87 -9.47 1.01
C GLY A 64 -9.22 -10.81 0.68
N THR A 65 -9.36 -11.28 -0.56
CA THR A 65 -8.87 -12.58 -1.00
C THR A 65 -7.41 -12.84 -0.64
N GLU A 66 -7.09 -14.11 -0.37
CA GLU A 66 -5.72 -14.55 -0.16
C GLU A 66 -4.96 -14.79 -1.48
N ASP A 67 -5.67 -14.78 -2.61
CA ASP A 67 -5.08 -14.88 -3.94
C ASP A 67 -4.35 -13.58 -4.31
N PHE A 68 -3.04 -13.67 -4.56
CA PHE A 68 -2.20 -12.50 -4.79
C PHE A 68 -2.63 -11.70 -6.03
N GLU A 69 -3.02 -12.38 -7.11
CA GLU A 69 -3.39 -11.70 -8.37
C GLU A 69 -4.67 -10.91 -8.21
N ARG A 70 -5.73 -11.51 -7.65
CA ARG A 70 -6.97 -10.79 -7.33
C ARG A 70 -6.75 -9.68 -6.31
N PHE A 71 -5.87 -9.89 -5.34
CA PHE A 71 -5.48 -8.82 -4.42
C PHE A 71 -4.73 -7.69 -5.15
N ALA A 72 -3.86 -7.98 -6.12
CA ALA A 72 -3.20 -6.98 -6.96
C ALA A 72 -4.20 -6.20 -7.84
N HIS A 73 -5.19 -6.89 -8.41
CA HIS A 73 -6.25 -6.28 -9.19
C HIS A 73 -7.04 -5.23 -8.39
N SER A 74 -7.24 -5.42 -7.07
CA SER A 74 -8.02 -4.48 -6.23
C SER A 74 -7.47 -3.05 -6.18
N ARG A 75 -6.27 -2.82 -6.71
CA ARG A 75 -5.56 -1.54 -6.74
C ARG A 75 -5.40 -0.95 -8.13
N VAL A 76 -5.94 -1.60 -9.15
CA VAL A 76 -5.83 -1.16 -10.55
C VAL A 76 -7.19 -1.21 -11.23
N MET A 77 -7.38 -0.35 -12.22
CA MET A 77 -8.59 -0.34 -13.04
C MET A 77 -8.60 -1.54 -13.99
N SER A 78 -9.78 -2.14 -14.20
CA SER A 78 -9.97 -3.14 -15.24
C SER A 78 -9.86 -2.51 -16.64
N PRO A 79 -9.64 -3.30 -17.71
CA PRO A 79 -9.71 -2.79 -19.08
C PRO A 79 -11.03 -2.09 -19.42
N CYS A 80 -12.16 -2.58 -18.90
CA CYS A 80 -13.49 -1.98 -19.11
C CYS A 80 -13.60 -0.63 -18.42
N SER A 81 -13.12 -0.53 -17.19
CA SER A 81 -13.06 0.72 -16.43
C SER A 81 -12.20 1.76 -17.16
N VAL A 82 -11.01 1.37 -17.62
CA VAL A 82 -10.12 2.25 -18.40
C VAL A 82 -10.83 2.75 -19.66
N LYS A 83 -11.41 1.85 -20.45
CA LYS A 83 -12.14 2.20 -21.68
C LYS A 83 -13.29 3.19 -21.43
N SER A 84 -14.08 2.99 -20.38
CA SER A 84 -15.18 3.90 -20.03
C SER A 84 -14.69 5.26 -19.53
N ILE A 85 -13.61 5.29 -18.76
CA ILE A 85 -13.00 6.54 -18.31
C ILE A 85 -12.43 7.31 -19.51
N GLU A 86 -11.68 6.66 -20.39
CA GLU A 86 -11.14 7.28 -21.60
C GLU A 86 -12.24 7.85 -22.50
N LYS A 87 -13.32 7.09 -22.69
CA LYS A 87 -14.50 7.55 -23.43
C LYS A 87 -15.09 8.81 -22.79
N THR A 88 -15.26 8.83 -21.47
CA THR A 88 -15.82 9.99 -20.75
C THR A 88 -14.89 11.20 -20.84
N LEU A 89 -13.58 10.99 -20.66
CA LEU A 89 -12.57 12.05 -20.77
C LEU A 89 -12.44 12.63 -22.18
N SER A 90 -12.87 11.91 -23.21
CA SER A 90 -12.92 12.41 -24.59
C SER A 90 -14.09 13.38 -24.86
N LEU A 91 -15.09 13.41 -23.98
CA LEU A 91 -16.28 14.23 -24.16
C LEU A 91 -16.00 15.72 -23.84
N PRO A 92 -16.63 16.67 -24.56
CA PRO A 92 -16.50 18.10 -24.25
C PRO A 92 -16.95 18.48 -22.83
N SER A 93 -17.83 17.69 -22.21
CA SER A 93 -18.29 17.88 -20.83
C SER A 93 -17.18 17.65 -19.80
N ALA A 94 -16.15 16.84 -20.11
CA ALA A 94 -15.05 16.53 -19.20
C ALA A 94 -13.91 17.58 -19.20
N LYS A 95 -14.09 18.74 -19.85
CA LYS A 95 -13.04 19.76 -20.00
C LYS A 95 -12.50 20.30 -18.67
N CYS A 96 -13.26 20.22 -17.57
CA CYS A 96 -12.83 20.78 -16.28
C CYS A 96 -11.62 20.05 -15.67
N VAL A 97 -11.39 18.78 -16.03
CA VAL A 97 -10.23 18.00 -15.57
C VAL A 97 -9.04 18.11 -16.52
N TRP A 98 -9.19 18.77 -17.67
CA TRP A 98 -8.09 19.00 -18.59
C TRP A 98 -7.23 20.14 -18.10
N LYS A 99 -5.92 19.98 -18.21
CA LYS A 99 -4.98 21.06 -17.92
C LYS A 99 -5.22 22.19 -18.93
N PRO A 100 -5.52 23.43 -18.50
CA PRO A 100 -5.68 24.53 -19.44
C PRO A 100 -4.35 24.77 -20.15
N VAL A 101 -4.36 24.80 -21.49
CA VAL A 101 -3.19 25.18 -22.28
C VAL A 101 -2.80 26.61 -21.87
N GLY A 102 -1.59 26.79 -21.34
CA GLY A 102 -1.09 28.09 -20.89
C GLY A 102 -1.34 28.45 -19.42
N SER A 103 -2.04 27.61 -18.63
CA SER A 103 -2.11 27.82 -17.17
C SER A 103 -0.81 27.37 -16.51
N ALA A 104 0.11 28.32 -16.43
CA ALA A 104 1.23 28.31 -15.51
C ALA A 104 0.79 28.74 -14.10
N HIS A 105 -0.43 28.41 -13.66
CA HIS A 105 -0.66 28.21 -12.23
C HIS A 105 0.12 26.95 -11.83
N LYS A 106 1.45 27.12 -11.75
CA LYS A 106 2.24 26.44 -10.75
C LYS A 106 1.49 26.73 -9.46
N LEU A 107 0.70 25.76 -8.97
CA LEU A 107 0.67 25.52 -7.53
C LEU A 107 2.11 25.71 -7.12
N SER A 108 2.38 26.73 -6.32
CA SER A 108 3.71 27.02 -5.84
C SER A 108 4.21 25.74 -5.19
N LYS A 109 4.86 24.87 -5.98
CA LYS A 109 5.94 24.04 -5.51
C LYS A 109 6.87 25.09 -4.98
N LYS A 110 6.77 25.35 -3.67
CA LYS A 110 7.89 25.90 -2.93
C LYS A 110 9.02 24.99 -3.33
N SER A 111 9.84 25.51 -4.25
CA SER A 111 11.01 24.85 -4.76
C SER A 111 11.99 24.87 -3.60
N SER A 112 11.81 23.97 -2.64
CA SER A 112 12.93 23.49 -1.87
C SER A 112 13.76 22.68 -2.86
N ASN A 113 14.91 23.22 -3.23
CA ASN A 113 15.91 22.53 -4.01
C ASN A 113 16.14 21.11 -3.45
N GLY A 114 15.72 20.10 -4.21
CA GLY A 114 15.81 18.70 -3.84
C GLY A 114 14.62 17.94 -4.41
N GLU A 115 14.85 16.75 -4.97
CA GLU A 115 13.79 15.77 -5.13
C GLU A 115 13.07 15.62 -3.79
N GLU A 116 11.91 16.27 -3.61
CA GLU A 116 10.96 15.88 -2.58
C GLU A 116 10.51 14.48 -2.98
N LYS A 117 11.29 13.48 -2.55
CA LYS A 117 10.88 12.08 -2.53
C LYS A 117 9.63 12.06 -1.69
N MET A 118 8.46 12.13 -2.32
CA MET A 118 7.20 11.92 -1.63
C MET A 118 7.34 10.60 -0.88
N SER A 119 7.32 10.69 0.45
CA SER A 119 7.36 9.52 1.31
C SER A 119 6.14 8.67 1.02
N ALA A 120 6.33 7.37 0.89
CA ALA A 120 5.23 6.45 0.68
C ALA A 120 4.29 6.49 1.92
N PRO A 121 2.98 6.25 1.78
CA PRO A 121 2.04 6.44 2.88
C PRO A 121 2.37 5.65 4.14
N GLY A 122 2.93 4.45 4.01
CA GLY A 122 3.38 3.60 5.12
C GLY A 122 4.67 4.06 5.80
N GLU A 123 5.44 4.98 5.19
CA GLU A 123 6.55 5.68 5.85
C GLU A 123 6.02 6.79 6.77
N LEU A 124 4.86 7.37 6.44
CA LEU A 124 4.20 8.43 7.22
C LEU A 124 3.25 7.86 8.28
N ILE A 125 2.55 6.79 7.93
CA ILE A 125 1.55 6.11 8.75
C ILE A 125 2.05 4.69 9.02
N GLY A 126 2.79 4.53 10.11
CA GLY A 126 3.39 3.25 10.48
C GLY A 126 2.35 2.17 10.80
N LEU A 127 2.77 0.91 10.83
CA LEU A 127 1.88 -0.26 11.01
C LEU A 127 0.99 -0.16 12.27
N ARG A 128 1.52 0.37 13.38
CA ARG A 128 0.74 0.62 14.60
C ARG A 128 -0.37 1.65 14.38
N GLN A 129 -0.06 2.75 13.70
CA GLN A 129 -1.04 3.80 13.41
C GLN A 129 -2.12 3.29 12.46
N GLN A 130 -1.77 2.44 11.48
CA GLN A 130 -2.74 1.78 10.61
C GLN A 130 -3.76 0.95 11.43
N CYS A 131 -3.31 0.20 12.45
CA CYS A 131 -4.22 -0.47 13.39
C CYS A 131 -5.10 0.51 14.18
N GLN A 132 -4.52 1.62 14.64
CA GLN A 132 -5.24 2.61 15.43
C GLN A 132 -6.32 3.33 14.61
N ILE A 133 -6.03 3.60 13.34
CA ILE A 133 -6.99 4.19 12.40
C ILE A 133 -8.12 3.20 12.11
N ALA A 134 -7.81 1.92 11.88
CA ALA A 134 -8.81 0.92 11.49
C ALA A 134 -9.71 0.43 12.63
N PHE A 135 -9.25 0.46 13.88
CA PHE A 135 -9.96 -0.13 15.02
C PHE A 135 -10.07 0.77 16.25
N GLY A 136 -9.32 1.87 16.32
CA GLY A 136 -9.32 2.80 17.44
C GLY A 136 -8.00 2.86 18.22
N PRO A 137 -7.81 3.88 19.08
CA PRO A 137 -6.50 4.25 19.64
C PRO A 137 -5.85 3.18 20.52
N HIS A 138 -6.63 2.29 21.13
CA HIS A 138 -6.16 1.21 21.99
C HIS A 138 -5.64 -0.02 21.23
N PHE A 139 -5.80 -0.06 19.91
CA PHE A 139 -5.27 -1.16 19.11
C PHE A 139 -3.78 -0.97 18.81
N GLY A 140 -3.08 -2.09 18.68
CA GLY A 140 -1.71 -2.13 18.18
C GLY A 140 -1.47 -3.34 17.28
N VAL A 141 -0.25 -3.51 16.80
CA VAL A 141 0.11 -4.63 15.91
C VAL A 141 -0.08 -5.97 16.64
N CYS A 142 -0.60 -6.97 15.95
CA CYS A 142 -0.70 -8.32 16.49
C CYS A 142 0.69 -8.89 16.84
N PRO A 143 0.90 -9.44 18.05
CA PRO A 143 2.22 -9.94 18.47
C PRO A 143 2.57 -11.32 17.90
N SER A 144 1.58 -12.11 17.49
CA SER A 144 1.82 -13.46 16.96
C SER A 144 2.05 -13.41 15.45
N ASN A 145 3.18 -13.97 15.01
CA ASN A 145 3.51 -14.10 13.59
C ASN A 145 2.60 -15.10 12.85
N ASP A 146 1.85 -15.93 13.58
CA ASP A 146 1.00 -16.97 12.98
C ASP A 146 -0.12 -16.36 12.12
N TYR A 147 -0.64 -15.20 12.53
CA TYR A 147 -1.64 -14.44 11.76
C TYR A 147 -1.11 -13.91 10.43
N PHE A 148 0.21 -13.83 10.26
CA PHE A 148 0.85 -13.32 9.05
C PHE A 148 1.44 -14.43 8.17
N ARG A 149 1.21 -15.71 8.47
CA ARG A 149 1.82 -16.83 7.71
C ARG A 149 1.36 -16.91 6.26
N VAL A 150 0.09 -16.60 5.99
CA VAL A 150 -0.50 -16.78 4.65
C VAL A 150 -0.18 -15.58 3.75
N LEU A 151 -0.57 -14.37 4.16
CA LEU A 151 -0.44 -13.17 3.33
C LEU A 151 0.74 -12.25 3.71
N GLY A 152 1.45 -12.55 4.80
CA GLY A 152 2.39 -11.62 5.38
C GLY A 152 1.72 -10.35 5.89
N VAL A 153 2.53 -9.48 6.50
CA VAL A 153 2.08 -8.16 6.97
C VAL A 153 1.65 -7.24 5.84
N CYS A 154 2.22 -7.40 4.65
CA CYS A 154 1.93 -6.54 3.50
C CYS A 154 0.58 -6.85 2.84
N GLY A 155 0.16 -8.13 2.83
CA GLY A 155 -1.13 -8.51 2.27
C GLY A 155 -2.30 -8.28 3.24
N ARG A 156 -2.08 -8.45 4.55
CA ARG A 156 -3.14 -8.27 5.56
C ARG A 156 -2.58 -7.89 6.92
N ILE A 157 -3.07 -6.78 7.48
CA ILE A 157 -2.76 -6.33 8.83
C ILE A 157 -3.69 -7.01 9.82
N TRP A 158 -3.10 -7.56 10.88
CA TRP A 158 -3.80 -8.03 12.06
C TRP A 158 -3.48 -7.15 13.26
N CYS A 159 -4.52 -6.75 13.97
CA CYS A 159 -4.45 -5.80 15.07
C CYS A 159 -4.92 -6.45 16.37
N LYS A 160 -4.32 -6.02 17.49
CA LYS A 160 -4.62 -6.52 18.83
C LYS A 160 -5.19 -5.38 19.67
N ASP A 161 -6.40 -5.57 20.18
CA ASP A 161 -6.94 -4.73 21.25
C ASP A 161 -6.07 -4.90 22.50
N ARG A 162 -5.45 -3.80 22.96
CA ARG A 162 -4.55 -3.80 24.12
C ARG A 162 -5.29 -3.71 25.46
N THR A 163 -6.59 -3.45 25.44
CA THR A 163 -7.44 -3.51 26.65
C THR A 163 -7.82 -4.95 27.00
N LYS A 164 -7.82 -5.85 26.01
CA LYS A 164 -8.13 -7.27 26.16
C LYS A 164 -6.92 -8.10 26.60
N ARG A 165 -7.19 -9.28 27.15
CA ARG A 165 -6.15 -10.26 27.54
C ARG A 165 -5.30 -10.66 26.34
N ARG A 166 -4.03 -11.00 26.57
CA ARG A 166 -3.10 -11.45 25.51
C ARG A 166 -3.60 -12.69 24.75
N SER A 167 -4.36 -13.56 25.41
CA SER A 167 -4.95 -14.78 24.83
C SER A 167 -6.08 -14.52 23.83
N GLU A 168 -6.75 -13.36 23.89
CA GLU A 168 -7.82 -13.03 22.95
C GLU A 168 -7.26 -12.98 21.51
N PRO A 169 -8.05 -13.33 20.49
CA PRO A 169 -7.58 -13.31 19.11
C PRO A 169 -7.23 -11.89 18.64
N CYS A 170 -6.37 -11.81 17.63
CA CYS A 170 -6.19 -10.59 16.86
C CYS A 170 -7.34 -10.42 15.87
N GLU A 171 -7.63 -9.17 15.52
CA GLU A 171 -8.74 -8.73 14.68
C GLU A 171 -8.21 -8.17 13.34
N THR A 172 -8.97 -8.33 12.26
CA THR A 172 -8.71 -7.77 10.93
C THR A 172 -10.03 -7.29 10.31
N ARG A 173 -9.97 -6.36 9.35
CA ARG A 173 -11.12 -6.04 8.48
C ARG A 173 -11.11 -6.97 7.27
N THR A 174 -12.21 -6.99 6.51
CA THR A 174 -12.34 -7.77 5.27
C THR A 174 -11.16 -7.51 4.35
N TYR A 175 -10.87 -6.23 4.07
CA TYR A 175 -9.71 -5.76 3.32
C TYR A 175 -8.92 -4.75 4.14
N LEU A 176 -7.71 -5.11 4.58
CA LEU A 176 -6.82 -4.21 5.33
C LEU A 176 -5.34 -4.55 5.05
N PRO A 177 -4.83 -4.31 3.84
CA PRO A 177 -3.41 -4.47 3.56
C PRO A 177 -2.60 -3.35 4.24
N ALA A 178 -1.30 -3.59 4.37
CA ALA A 178 -0.41 -2.53 4.78
C ALA A 178 -0.21 -1.52 3.65
N LEU A 179 -0.13 -0.25 4.03
CA LEU A 179 0.20 0.83 3.11
C LEU A 179 1.58 0.63 2.48
N ASP A 180 1.74 1.05 1.23
CA ASP A 180 3.04 1.05 0.58
C ASP A 180 4.04 1.90 1.37
N GLY A 181 5.23 1.37 1.59
CA GLY A 181 6.26 1.94 2.45
C GLY A 181 6.27 1.42 3.89
N THR A 182 5.25 0.67 4.32
CA THR A 182 5.20 0.11 5.68
C THR A 182 6.35 -0.86 5.91
N GLU A 183 7.07 -0.73 7.02
CA GLU A 183 8.13 -1.67 7.38
C GLU A 183 7.56 -3.08 7.61
N CYS A 184 8.05 -4.05 6.84
CA CYS A 184 7.62 -5.46 6.91
C CYS A 184 8.72 -6.40 7.39
N GLY A 185 9.91 -5.86 7.62
CA GLY A 185 11.08 -6.57 8.03
C GLY A 185 12.29 -5.65 7.96
N LYS A 186 13.42 -6.15 8.46
CA LYS A 186 14.64 -5.34 8.52
C LYS A 186 15.08 -4.91 7.11
N MET A 187 15.17 -3.60 6.89
CA MET A 187 15.49 -2.98 5.58
C MET A 187 14.53 -3.40 4.46
N LYS A 188 13.32 -3.82 4.81
CA LYS A 188 12.26 -4.20 3.87
C LYS A 188 11.02 -3.38 4.13
N TRP A 189 10.24 -3.18 3.10
CA TRP A 189 9.00 -2.44 3.15
C TRP A 189 7.95 -3.06 2.23
N CYS A 190 6.68 -2.75 2.47
CA CYS A 190 5.58 -3.20 1.64
C CYS A 190 5.51 -2.35 0.37
N ILE A 191 5.45 -2.98 -0.80
CA ILE A 191 5.13 -2.34 -2.08
C ILE A 191 4.19 -3.26 -2.85
N ALA A 192 3.03 -2.73 -3.27
CA ALA A 192 1.97 -3.50 -3.93
C ALA A 192 1.59 -4.77 -3.13
N GLY A 193 1.67 -4.67 -1.79
CA GLY A 193 1.41 -5.75 -0.85
C GLY A 193 2.43 -6.89 -0.83
N ARG A 194 3.62 -6.70 -1.41
CA ARG A 194 4.79 -7.60 -1.22
C ARG A 194 5.81 -6.98 -0.30
N CYS A 195 6.46 -7.80 0.52
CA CYS A 195 7.60 -7.36 1.34
C CYS A 195 8.88 -7.38 0.51
N VAL A 196 9.33 -6.22 0.05
CA VAL A 196 10.48 -6.05 -0.84
C VAL A 196 11.59 -5.26 -0.15
N ASP A 197 12.79 -5.28 -0.71
CA ASP A 197 13.91 -4.51 -0.19
C ASP A 197 13.63 -3.01 -0.27
N ASN A 198 13.99 -2.30 0.81
CA ASN A 198 13.87 -0.86 0.88
C ASN A 198 15.17 -0.21 0.36
N PRO A 199 15.17 0.38 -0.85
CA PRO A 199 16.38 0.95 -1.44
C PRO A 199 16.88 2.19 -0.69
N LYS A 200 16.02 2.90 0.06
CA LYS A 200 16.46 4.02 0.92
C LYS A 200 17.30 3.48 2.07
N ARG A 201 16.76 2.51 2.81
CA ARG A 201 17.44 1.85 3.94
C ARG A 201 18.70 1.11 3.51
N LEU A 202 18.68 0.43 2.37
CA LEU A 202 19.87 -0.26 1.85
C LEU A 202 21.01 0.69 1.46
N ARG A 203 20.69 1.90 0.98
CA ARG A 203 21.72 2.93 0.70
C ARG A 203 22.32 3.51 1.98
N GLU A 204 21.51 3.68 3.02
CA GLU A 204 21.96 4.13 4.35
C GLU A 204 22.73 3.04 5.11
N CYS A 205 22.46 1.77 4.79
CA CYS A 205 23.07 0.60 5.41
C CYS A 205 24.49 0.37 4.88
N VAL A 206 25.47 1.04 5.48
CA VAL A 206 26.89 0.89 5.17
C VAL A 206 27.64 0.18 6.29
N ASP A 207 28.66 -0.59 5.94
CA ASP A 207 29.58 -1.15 6.94
C ASP A 207 30.50 -0.03 7.43
N LEU A 208 30.38 0.36 8.70
CA LEU A 208 31.23 1.37 9.33
C LEU A 208 32.70 0.94 9.37
N ASN A 209 32.96 -0.37 9.47
CA ASN A 209 34.30 -0.95 9.40
C ASN A 209 34.34 -2.14 8.43
N PRO A 210 34.44 -1.89 7.11
CA PRO A 210 34.37 -2.95 6.10
C PRO A 210 35.45 -4.02 6.25
N LYS A 211 36.63 -3.66 6.78
CA LYS A 211 37.72 -4.62 7.03
C LYS A 211 37.32 -5.63 8.11
N THR A 212 36.74 -5.15 9.21
CA THR A 212 36.24 -6.00 10.29
C THR A 212 35.07 -6.85 9.81
N CYS A 213 34.13 -6.28 9.07
CA CYS A 213 32.95 -7.01 8.58
C CYS A 213 33.31 -8.13 7.59
N LYS A 214 34.36 -7.95 6.78
CA LYS A 214 34.88 -8.97 5.84
C LYS A 214 35.81 -10.01 6.49
N LYS A 215 36.26 -9.79 7.73
CA LYS A 215 37.17 -10.70 8.44
C LYS A 215 36.51 -12.03 8.81
N TYR A 216 35.21 -12.04 9.01
CA TYR A 216 34.47 -13.20 9.50
C TYR A 216 33.96 -14.07 8.36
N SER A 217 34.04 -15.40 8.54
CA SER A 217 33.36 -16.34 7.63
C SER A 217 31.85 -16.15 7.67
N LYS A 218 31.12 -16.57 6.62
CA LYS A 218 29.65 -16.46 6.54
C LYS A 218 28.95 -17.06 7.77
N VAL A 219 29.47 -18.16 8.33
CA VAL A 219 28.92 -18.82 9.53
C VAL A 219 29.10 -17.94 10.78
N LYS A 220 30.31 -17.41 11.01
CA LYS A 220 30.58 -16.52 12.14
C LYS A 220 29.81 -15.22 12.01
N LEU A 221 29.76 -14.66 10.81
CA LEU A 221 29.02 -13.43 10.51
C LEU A 221 27.52 -13.60 10.80
N ARG A 222 26.90 -14.75 10.45
CA ARG A 222 25.50 -15.05 10.85
C ARG A 222 25.27 -15.05 12.35
N HIS A 223 26.25 -15.47 13.15
CA HIS A 223 26.15 -15.45 14.60
C HIS A 223 26.27 -14.02 15.13
N TYR A 224 27.29 -13.28 14.70
CA TYR A 224 27.52 -11.90 15.16
C TYR A 224 26.42 -10.92 14.73
N CYS A 225 25.85 -11.08 13.53
CA CYS A 225 24.72 -10.27 13.05
C CYS A 225 23.42 -10.46 13.85
N LYS A 226 23.39 -11.35 14.86
CA LYS A 226 22.28 -11.41 15.83
C LYS A 226 22.38 -10.31 16.90
N ALA A 227 23.59 -9.81 17.16
CA ALA A 227 23.82 -8.71 18.10
C ALA A 227 23.58 -7.38 17.39
N LYS A 228 22.73 -6.53 17.98
CA LYS A 228 22.29 -5.26 17.38
C LYS A 228 23.47 -4.34 17.05
N ASP A 229 24.41 -4.17 17.98
CA ASP A 229 25.57 -3.30 17.81
C ASP A 229 26.48 -3.76 16.65
N PHE A 230 26.72 -5.07 16.54
CA PHE A 230 27.48 -5.61 15.42
C PHE A 230 26.73 -5.45 14.10
N GLU A 231 25.41 -5.63 14.12
CA GLU A 231 24.55 -5.46 12.95
C GLU A 231 24.48 -3.99 12.48
N GLU A 232 24.66 -3.02 13.38
CA GLU A 232 24.76 -1.59 13.03
C GLU A 232 26.13 -1.26 12.44
N ILE A 233 27.22 -1.84 12.99
CA ILE A 233 28.58 -1.65 12.46
C ILE A 233 28.78 -2.33 11.11
N CYS A 234 28.20 -3.52 10.92
CA CYS A 234 28.35 -4.37 9.73
C CYS A 234 27.04 -4.52 8.96
N CYS A 235 26.31 -3.41 8.80
CA CYS A 235 24.94 -3.41 8.28
C CYS A 235 24.82 -4.13 6.93
N ARG A 236 25.66 -3.78 5.94
CA ARG A 236 25.59 -4.34 4.59
C ARG A 236 26.05 -5.79 4.55
N SER A 237 27.07 -6.11 5.31
CA SER A 237 27.54 -7.48 5.48
C SER A 237 26.47 -8.38 6.13
N CYS A 238 25.70 -7.85 7.08
CA CYS A 238 24.61 -8.56 7.75
C CYS A 238 23.33 -8.65 6.91
N SER A 239 23.04 -7.65 6.07
CA SER A 239 21.86 -7.65 5.19
C SER A 239 21.93 -8.78 4.15
N HIS A 240 23.04 -8.88 3.43
CA HIS A 240 23.27 -9.86 2.36
C HIS A 240 23.26 -11.33 2.84
N LEU A 241 23.44 -11.58 4.15
CA LEU A 241 23.38 -12.95 4.69
C LEU A 241 21.97 -13.50 4.82
N LYS A 242 20.96 -12.63 4.94
CA LYS A 242 19.55 -13.03 5.11
C LYS A 242 18.91 -13.44 3.78
N ASP A 243 19.40 -12.93 2.66
CA ASP A 243 18.89 -13.28 1.31
C ASP A 243 19.21 -14.73 0.92
N LEU A 244 20.29 -15.31 1.47
CA LEU A 244 20.67 -16.71 1.24
C LEU A 244 19.80 -17.75 1.98
N LYS A 245 18.87 -17.32 2.84
CA LYS A 245 17.90 -18.23 3.48
C LYS A 245 16.62 -18.43 2.67
N ASN A 246 16.34 -17.57 1.69
CA ASN A 246 15.10 -17.61 0.91
C ASN A 246 15.25 -18.32 -0.45
N ASN A 247 16.43 -18.89 -0.75
CA ASN A 247 16.74 -19.61 -1.99
C ASN A 247 17.02 -21.11 -1.79
N ASN A 248 16.67 -21.69 -0.64
CA ASN A 248 16.75 -23.13 -0.36
C ASN A 248 15.41 -23.66 0.17
#